data_AF-A0A8B6CVY9-F1
#
_entry.id   AF-A0A8B6CVY9-F1
#
_cell.length_a   1.000
_cell.length_b   1.000
_cell.length_c   1.000
_cell.angle_alpha   90.00
_cell.angle_beta   90.00
_cell.angle_gamma   90.00
#
_symmetry.space_group_name_H-M   'P 1'
#
loop_
_entity.id
_entity.type
_entity.pdbx_description
1 polymer ?
#
loop_
_entity_poly.entity_id
_entity_poly.type
_entity_poly.pdbx_seq_one_letter_code
_entity_poly.pdbx_strand_id
1 'polypeptide(L)'
;MALWIWIVTLLFVTGIIATYEWDENGYVFFCLCMGRFGNQADHFLGGLSFTKSVNRTLVLPAFRTYKNIPFDEWFKVEPLEEYHKVILAEDFMAELAPEHWPVGERTGFCYAPRGGTCEMKNGNPFTNFWDEYGVDFDEIHPLQAYYADTQNFMDLYPPDKYPVLALRGAPAAFPVAEKDVPLQKYIQWSDKIQDEIDHHIHKLFNDDPYVGIHLRNGADWERACEHAKDQMRYMASPQCLGYKNYEKLPANLCYPSTTEVLRLTKKVVEETKVKHLFIATDQKNLMNELKGVLGSEINIVHLDPHLPIIDIGILQKSEHFIGNCVSSFTSSVTRDRLVKEKPTSFWGYS
;
A
#
# COMPACT_ATOMS: atom_id res chain seq x y z
N MET A 1 1.04 68.76 23.03
CA MET A 1 1.19 67.40 23.58
C MET A 1 -0.02 66.59 23.13
N ALA A 2 0.12 65.81 22.06
CA ALA A 2 -0.92 64.91 21.58
C ALA A 2 -0.51 63.49 21.95
N LEU A 3 -1.26 62.85 22.84
CA LEU A 3 -1.05 61.45 23.23
C LEU A 3 -1.44 60.54 22.06
N TRP A 4 -0.50 59.70 21.63
CA TRP A 4 -0.76 58.59 20.71
C TRP A 4 -1.21 57.38 21.54
N ILE A 5 -2.47 56.96 21.36
CA ILE A 5 -2.99 55.71 21.91
C ILE A 5 -2.67 54.61 20.90
N TRP A 6 -1.77 53.71 21.27
CA TRP A 6 -1.52 52.47 20.53
C TRP A 6 -2.58 51.45 20.92
N ILE A 7 -3.47 51.11 19.99
CA ILE A 7 -4.38 49.98 20.14
C ILE A 7 -3.60 48.72 19.73
N VAL A 8 -3.29 47.87 20.71
CA VAL A 8 -2.76 46.52 20.48
C VAL A 8 -3.95 45.60 20.26
N THR A 9 -4.18 45.18 19.03
CA THR A 9 -5.14 44.12 18.69
C THR A 9 -4.52 42.77 19.04
N LEU A 10 -4.97 42.16 20.13
CA LEU A 10 -4.72 40.74 20.42
C LEU A 10 -5.52 39.88 19.43
N LEU A 11 -4.83 39.28 18.46
CA LEU A 11 -5.38 38.18 17.66
C LEU A 11 -5.34 36.92 18.53
N PHE A 12 -6.50 36.54 19.09
CA PHE A 12 -6.69 35.21 19.64
C PHE A 12 -6.74 34.21 18.49
N VAL A 13 -5.67 33.47 18.29
CA VAL A 13 -5.68 32.24 17.48
C VAL A 13 -6.39 31.19 18.31
N THR A 14 -7.70 31.03 18.10
CA THR A 14 -8.42 29.87 18.61
C THR A 14 -7.97 28.66 17.79
N GLY A 15 -7.11 27.83 18.37
CA GLY A 15 -6.86 26.50 17.83
C GLY A 15 -8.17 25.74 17.79
N ILE A 16 -8.56 25.24 16.63
CA ILE A 16 -9.67 24.29 16.51
C ILE A 16 -9.14 23.01 17.15
N ILE A 17 -9.60 22.68 18.36
CA ILE A 17 -9.44 21.34 18.90
C ILE A 17 -10.38 20.48 18.07
N ALA A 18 -9.83 19.60 17.24
CA ALA A 18 -10.62 18.57 16.59
C ALA A 18 -11.15 17.66 17.71
N THR A 19 -12.45 17.73 17.99
CA THR A 19 -13.09 16.81 18.91
C THR A 19 -13.55 15.61 18.10
N TYR A 20 -12.91 14.46 18.29
CA TYR A 20 -13.36 13.21 17.67
C TYR A 20 -14.65 12.75 18.36
N GLU A 21 -15.69 12.48 17.58
CA GLU A 21 -16.95 11.92 18.08
C GLU A 21 -16.94 10.40 17.94
N TRP A 22 -17.49 9.70 18.94
CA TRP A 22 -17.64 8.25 18.89
C TRP A 22 -18.66 7.82 17.82
N ASP A 23 -18.27 6.90 16.94
CA ASP A 23 -19.16 6.32 15.94
C ASP A 23 -19.93 5.13 16.52
N GLU A 24 -21.25 5.29 16.69
CA GLU A 24 -22.15 4.23 17.16
C GLU A 24 -22.22 3.01 16.22
N ASN A 25 -21.80 3.15 14.95
CA ASN A 25 -21.68 2.00 14.06
C ASN A 25 -20.40 1.19 14.32
N GLY A 26 -19.50 1.68 15.19
CA GLY A 26 -18.27 1.05 15.64
C GLY A 26 -17.09 1.15 14.67
N TYR A 27 -15.98 0.48 15.03
CA TYR A 27 -14.68 0.62 14.40
C TYR A 27 -14.11 -0.71 13.90
N VAL A 28 -13.29 -0.66 12.86
CA VAL A 28 -12.44 -1.77 12.42
C VAL A 28 -10.99 -1.33 12.52
N PHE A 29 -10.17 -2.10 13.22
CA PHE A 29 -8.74 -1.83 13.40
C PHE A 29 -7.96 -3.12 13.12
N PHE A 30 -7.00 -3.12 12.20
CA PHE A 30 -6.29 -4.35 11.84
C PHE A 30 -4.81 -4.14 11.60
N CYS A 31 -4.00 -5.19 11.75
CA CYS A 31 -2.60 -5.11 11.38
C CYS A 31 -2.36 -5.35 9.89
N LEU A 32 -1.54 -4.50 9.25
CA LEU A 32 -0.90 -4.77 7.96
C LEU A 32 0.32 -5.71 8.11
N CYS A 33 0.09 -6.87 8.72
CA CYS A 33 1.14 -7.77 9.22
C CYS A 33 1.68 -8.81 8.20
N MET A 34 1.20 -8.80 6.94
CA MET A 34 1.63 -9.77 5.93
C MET A 34 2.50 -9.12 4.86
N GLY A 35 3.74 -9.58 4.75
CA GLY A 35 4.66 -9.19 3.70
C GLY A 35 5.20 -7.75 3.83
N ARG A 36 5.74 -7.24 2.72
CA ARG A 36 6.30 -5.88 2.62
C ARG A 36 5.25 -4.91 2.06
N PHE A 37 5.64 -3.65 1.83
CA PHE A 37 4.76 -2.58 1.34
C PHE A 37 3.74 -3.02 0.29
N GLY A 38 4.15 -3.68 -0.80
CA GLY A 38 3.22 -4.09 -1.86
C GLY A 38 2.11 -5.04 -1.38
N ASN A 39 2.42 -5.98 -0.48
CA ASN A 39 1.41 -6.86 0.13
C ASN A 39 0.48 -6.06 1.05
N GLN A 40 1.04 -5.15 1.83
CA GLN A 40 0.30 -4.30 2.76
C GLN A 40 -0.64 -3.34 2.01
N ALA A 41 -0.20 -2.77 0.88
CA ALA A 41 -1.02 -1.91 0.04
C ALA A 41 -2.22 -2.67 -0.55
N ASP A 42 -2.02 -3.91 -1.04
CA ASP A 42 -3.12 -4.78 -1.50
C ASP A 42 -4.13 -5.06 -0.38
N HIS A 43 -3.62 -5.42 0.80
CA HIS A 43 -4.43 -5.67 1.98
C HIS A 43 -5.18 -4.44 2.47
N PHE A 44 -4.56 -3.25 2.41
CA PHE A 44 -5.19 -2.01 2.79
C PHE A 44 -6.43 -1.73 1.92
N LEU A 45 -6.34 -1.88 0.60
CA LEU A 45 -7.49 -1.67 -0.29
C LEU A 45 -8.65 -2.62 0.03
N GLY A 46 -8.37 -3.91 0.26
CA GLY A 46 -9.39 -4.87 0.66
C GLY A 46 -9.99 -4.55 2.04
N GLY A 47 -9.15 -4.15 3.00
CA GLY A 47 -9.58 -3.74 4.35
C GLY A 47 -10.44 -2.49 4.35
N LEU A 48 -10.12 -1.52 3.50
CA LEU A 48 -10.93 -0.32 3.27
C LEU A 48 -12.31 -0.68 2.68
N SER A 49 -12.34 -1.53 1.65
CA SER A 49 -13.61 -2.02 1.09
C SER A 49 -14.44 -2.77 2.12
N PHE A 50 -13.82 -3.67 2.89
CA PHE A 50 -14.49 -4.45 3.92
C PHE A 50 -15.11 -3.52 4.98
N THR A 51 -14.34 -2.55 5.46
CA THR A 51 -14.77 -1.64 6.52
C THR A 51 -15.99 -0.82 6.09
N LYS A 52 -16.03 -0.36 4.83
CA LYS A 52 -17.22 0.25 4.24
C LYS A 52 -18.42 -0.71 4.18
N SER A 53 -18.19 -1.97 3.78
CA SER A 53 -19.27 -2.96 3.64
C SER A 53 -19.94 -3.36 4.95
N VAL A 54 -19.24 -3.22 6.08
CA VAL A 54 -19.80 -3.42 7.43
C VAL A 54 -20.17 -2.10 8.13
N ASN A 55 -20.10 -0.97 7.41
CA ASN A 55 -20.47 0.37 7.87
C ASN A 55 -19.79 0.85 9.17
N ARG A 56 -18.55 0.43 9.42
CA ARG A 56 -17.75 0.81 10.59
C ARG A 56 -16.69 1.83 10.24
N THR A 57 -16.29 2.74 11.13
CA THR A 57 -15.15 3.64 10.86
C THR A 57 -13.83 2.84 10.80
N LEU A 58 -13.01 3.08 9.78
CA LEU A 58 -11.69 2.45 9.68
C LEU A 58 -10.69 3.20 10.55
N VAL A 59 -10.12 2.52 11.53
CA VAL A 59 -8.89 2.97 12.19
C VAL A 59 -7.73 2.68 11.25
N LEU A 60 -7.20 3.73 10.63
CA LEU A 60 -6.16 3.65 9.60
C LEU A 60 -4.90 3.01 10.18
N PRO A 61 -4.58 1.78 9.76
CA PRO A 61 -3.46 1.08 10.35
C PRO A 61 -2.15 1.64 9.82
N ALA A 62 -1.17 1.80 10.71
CA ALA A 62 0.19 2.05 10.30
C ALA A 62 0.71 0.98 9.33
N PHE A 63 1.50 1.42 8.35
CA PHE A 63 2.29 0.51 7.54
C PHE A 63 3.44 -0.07 8.36
N ARG A 64 3.71 -1.36 8.14
CA ARG A 64 4.69 -2.11 8.92
C ARG A 64 6.04 -2.14 8.22
N THR A 65 7.05 -1.58 8.88
CA THR A 65 8.47 -1.71 8.52
C THR A 65 9.22 -2.44 9.66
N TYR A 66 10.41 -1.96 10.04
CA TYR A 66 11.01 -2.31 11.34
C TYR A 66 10.31 -1.61 12.51
N LYS A 67 9.46 -0.62 12.23
CA LYS A 67 8.51 0.05 13.14
C LYS A 67 7.19 0.35 12.43
N ASN A 68 6.18 0.78 13.18
CA ASN A 68 4.93 1.31 12.63
C ASN A 68 5.23 2.68 12.00
N ILE A 69 4.75 2.86 10.77
CA ILE A 69 4.76 4.15 10.09
C ILE A 69 3.31 4.61 10.02
N PRO A 70 2.95 5.71 10.71
CA PRO A 70 1.61 6.29 10.64
C PRO A 70 1.14 6.45 9.19
N PHE A 71 -0.16 6.32 8.96
CA PHE A 71 -0.70 6.37 7.60
C PHE A 71 -0.40 7.71 6.91
N ASP A 72 -0.57 8.81 7.66
CA ASP A 72 -0.38 10.20 7.24
C ASP A 72 1.08 10.59 6.93
N GLU A 73 2.05 9.83 7.45
CA GLU A 73 3.45 10.00 7.05
C GLU A 73 3.67 9.71 5.56
N TRP A 74 2.90 8.77 4.99
CA TRP A 74 3.04 8.36 3.59
C TRP A 74 1.90 8.80 2.69
N PHE A 75 0.69 8.93 3.21
CA PHE A 75 -0.50 9.16 2.39
C PHE A 75 -1.42 10.21 3.00
N LYS A 76 -2.17 10.93 2.17
CA LYS A 76 -3.21 11.85 2.65
C LYS A 76 -4.41 11.09 3.21
N VAL A 77 -4.99 11.59 4.29
CA VAL A 77 -6.17 11.00 4.94
C VAL A 77 -7.45 11.44 4.23
N GLU A 78 -7.54 12.70 3.86
CA GLU A 78 -8.76 13.35 3.33
C GLU A 78 -9.33 12.64 2.09
N PRO A 79 -8.53 12.16 1.11
CA PRO A 79 -9.08 11.44 -0.04
C PRO A 79 -9.79 10.13 0.35
N LEU A 80 -9.45 9.50 1.48
CA LEU A 80 -10.14 8.29 1.93
C LEU A 80 -11.54 8.59 2.48
N GLU A 81 -11.73 9.77 3.06
CA GLU A 81 -13.01 10.21 3.63
C GLU A 81 -14.10 10.34 2.55
N GLU A 82 -13.70 10.61 1.30
CA GLU A 82 -14.60 10.55 0.13
C GLU A 82 -15.18 9.15 -0.10
N TYR A 83 -14.45 8.11 0.28
CA TYR A 83 -14.90 6.72 0.14
C TYR A 83 -15.67 6.25 1.36
N HIS A 84 -15.12 6.44 2.56
CA HIS A 84 -15.67 5.92 3.80
C HIS A 84 -15.09 6.65 5.03
N LYS A 85 -15.77 6.54 6.18
CA LYS A 85 -15.27 7.11 7.43
C LYS A 85 -13.96 6.46 7.85
N VAL A 86 -12.96 7.29 8.15
CA VAL A 86 -11.64 6.88 8.62
C VAL A 86 -11.18 7.75 9.80
N ILE A 87 -10.26 7.23 10.60
CA ILE A 87 -9.57 7.95 11.68
C ILE A 87 -8.13 7.42 11.77
N LEU A 88 -7.14 8.26 12.05
CA LEU A 88 -5.78 7.79 12.30
C LEU A 88 -5.73 6.87 13.52
N ALA A 89 -4.87 5.85 13.49
CA ALA A 89 -4.71 4.96 14.64
C ALA A 89 -4.22 5.71 15.88
N GLU A 90 -3.33 6.67 15.68
CA GLU A 90 -2.79 7.54 16.71
C GLU A 90 -3.91 8.34 17.39
N ASP A 91 -4.79 8.97 16.59
CA ASP A 91 -5.93 9.75 17.09
C ASP A 91 -6.97 8.88 17.78
N PHE A 92 -7.30 7.72 17.19
CA PHE A 92 -8.20 6.76 17.83
C PHE A 92 -7.69 6.31 19.20
N MET A 93 -6.40 5.97 19.28
CA MET A 93 -5.78 5.50 20.52
C MET A 93 -5.64 6.60 21.57
N ALA A 94 -5.45 7.86 21.16
CA ALA A 94 -5.30 8.99 22.06
C ALA A 94 -6.65 9.54 22.57
N GLU A 95 -7.64 9.67 21.68
CA GLU A 95 -8.83 10.48 21.94
C GLU A 95 -10.09 9.63 22.21
N LEU A 96 -10.18 8.42 21.66
CA LEU A 96 -11.39 7.58 21.78
C LEU A 96 -11.18 6.31 22.60
N ALA A 97 -10.05 5.63 22.41
CA ALA A 97 -9.76 4.38 23.10
C ALA A 97 -9.76 4.48 24.64
N PRO A 98 -9.27 5.55 25.29
CA PRO A 98 -9.26 5.61 26.75
C PRO A 98 -10.65 5.55 27.40
N GLU A 99 -11.68 6.05 26.71
CA GLU A 99 -13.07 6.04 27.19
C GLU A 99 -13.86 4.83 26.68
N HIS A 100 -13.73 4.49 25.40
CA HIS A 100 -14.60 3.52 24.73
C HIS A 100 -13.95 2.15 24.44
N TRP A 101 -12.63 2.04 24.58
CA TRP A 101 -11.89 0.78 24.42
C TRP A 101 -10.69 0.69 25.40
N PRO A 102 -10.96 0.84 26.72
CA PRO A 102 -9.94 0.99 27.73
C PRO A 102 -9.14 -0.29 27.95
N VAL A 103 -7.96 -0.16 28.56
CA VAL A 103 -7.19 -1.32 29.05
C VAL A 103 -8.05 -2.11 30.04
N GLY A 104 -8.12 -3.43 29.89
CA GLY A 104 -9.00 -4.30 30.67
C GLY A 104 -10.25 -4.75 29.91
N GLU A 105 -10.58 -4.10 28.78
CA GLU A 105 -11.77 -4.38 27.97
C GLU A 105 -11.43 -4.61 26.48
N ARG A 106 -10.16 -4.83 26.15
CA ARG A 106 -9.71 -4.90 24.76
C ARG A 106 -9.88 -6.30 24.19
N THR A 107 -10.90 -6.46 23.35
CA THR A 107 -11.13 -7.70 22.62
C THR A 107 -10.40 -7.75 21.28
N GLY A 108 -9.71 -8.85 20.99
CA GLY A 108 -9.08 -9.14 19.71
C GLY A 108 -9.74 -10.29 18.95
N PHE A 109 -9.69 -10.25 17.63
CA PHE A 109 -10.30 -11.26 16.76
C PHE A 109 -9.33 -11.79 15.71
N CYS A 110 -9.36 -13.11 15.49
CA CYS A 110 -8.57 -13.71 14.43
C CYS A 110 -9.14 -15.03 13.93
N TYR A 111 -8.78 -15.43 12.72
CA TYR A 111 -9.07 -16.77 12.24
C TYR A 111 -8.20 -17.79 12.98
N ALA A 112 -8.83 -18.73 13.68
CA ALA A 112 -8.11 -19.83 14.29
C ALA A 112 -7.61 -20.80 13.19
N PRO A 113 -6.32 -21.18 13.18
CA PRO A 113 -5.86 -22.24 12.31
C PRO A 113 -6.55 -23.56 12.70
N ARG A 114 -6.69 -24.50 11.76
CA ARG A 114 -7.28 -25.81 12.06
C ARG A 114 -6.51 -26.49 13.20
N GLY A 115 -7.15 -26.63 14.35
CA GLY A 115 -6.56 -27.26 15.53
C GLY A 115 -5.62 -26.37 16.36
N GLY A 116 -5.60 -25.05 16.13
CA GLY A 116 -4.82 -24.11 16.95
C GLY A 116 -5.66 -22.98 17.55
N THR A 117 -5.01 -22.18 18.39
CA THR A 117 -5.59 -21.06 19.12
C THR A 117 -5.56 -19.77 18.31
N CYS A 118 -6.52 -18.88 18.57
CA CYS A 118 -6.48 -17.54 18.03
C CYS A 118 -5.51 -16.69 18.86
N GLU A 119 -4.46 -16.14 18.23
CA GLU A 119 -3.38 -15.45 18.92
C GLU A 119 -3.03 -14.12 18.26
N MET A 120 -3.51 -13.03 18.83
CA MET A 120 -3.39 -11.68 18.26
C MET A 120 -1.95 -11.18 18.12
N LYS A 121 -1.11 -11.48 19.10
CA LYS A 121 0.26 -10.94 19.22
C LYS A 121 1.36 -11.97 19.00
N ASN A 122 1.04 -13.22 18.63
CA ASN A 122 2.09 -14.24 18.45
C ASN A 122 2.87 -14.02 17.14
N GLY A 123 4.18 -13.84 17.29
CA GLY A 123 5.16 -13.74 16.20
C GLY A 123 5.39 -12.31 15.70
N ASN A 124 6.47 -12.12 14.96
CA ASN A 124 6.77 -10.90 14.23
C ASN A 124 6.02 -10.92 12.88
N PRO A 125 5.28 -9.86 12.49
CA PRO A 125 5.25 -8.51 13.08
C PRO A 125 4.10 -8.23 14.06
N PHE A 126 3.29 -9.23 14.41
CA PHE A 126 2.08 -9.08 15.22
C PHE A 126 2.33 -8.47 16.60
N THR A 127 3.35 -8.96 17.34
CA THR A 127 3.66 -8.43 18.67
C THR A 127 3.96 -6.94 18.62
N ASN A 128 4.95 -6.56 17.80
CA ASN A 128 5.44 -5.19 17.72
C ASN A 128 4.36 -4.21 17.23
N PHE A 129 3.50 -4.63 16.29
CA PHE A 129 2.45 -3.75 15.78
C PHE A 129 1.53 -3.27 16.91
N TRP A 130 1.06 -4.19 17.76
CA TRP A 130 0.16 -3.86 18.86
C TRP A 130 0.89 -3.23 20.05
N ASP A 131 2.12 -3.66 20.35
CA ASP A 131 2.96 -3.08 21.41
C ASP A 131 3.24 -1.59 21.18
N GLU A 132 3.49 -1.19 19.93
CA GLU A 132 3.76 0.21 19.60
C GLU A 132 2.55 1.14 19.83
N TYR A 133 1.32 0.59 19.88
CA TYR A 133 0.11 1.31 20.30
C TYR A 133 -0.23 1.10 21.78
N GLY A 134 0.58 0.36 22.54
CA GLY A 134 0.28 0.00 23.92
C GLY A 134 -0.98 -0.89 24.05
N VAL A 135 -1.22 -1.76 23.06
CA VAL A 135 -2.36 -2.67 23.02
C VAL A 135 -1.97 -4.07 23.50
N ASP A 136 -2.56 -4.46 24.62
CA ASP A 136 -2.76 -5.85 25.02
C ASP A 136 -4.24 -6.21 24.88
N PHE A 137 -4.52 -7.50 24.68
CA PHE A 137 -5.87 -8.02 24.51
C PHE A 137 -6.28 -8.81 25.75
N ASP A 138 -7.36 -8.37 26.39
CA ASP A 138 -7.94 -8.99 27.58
C ASP A 138 -8.77 -10.23 27.21
N GLU A 139 -9.42 -10.18 26.04
CA GLU A 139 -10.13 -11.32 25.44
C GLU A 139 -9.69 -11.52 23.99
N ILE A 140 -9.62 -12.78 23.56
CA ILE A 140 -9.33 -13.13 22.16
C ILE A 140 -10.37 -14.13 21.68
N HIS A 141 -11.14 -13.75 20.65
CA HIS A 141 -12.19 -14.58 20.08
C HIS A 141 -11.84 -15.06 18.67
N PRO A 142 -12.04 -16.35 18.35
CA PRO A 142 -11.94 -16.81 16.98
C PRO A 142 -13.05 -16.20 16.12
N LEU A 143 -12.70 -15.72 14.93
CA LEU A 143 -13.68 -15.27 13.94
C LEU A 143 -14.50 -16.46 13.43
N GLN A 144 -15.82 -16.30 13.46
CA GLN A 144 -16.82 -17.27 13.00
C GLN A 144 -17.37 -16.90 11.62
N ALA A 145 -17.22 -15.63 11.21
CA ALA A 145 -17.58 -15.15 9.88
C ALA A 145 -16.34 -14.93 9.00
N TYR A 146 -16.48 -15.24 7.71
CA TYR A 146 -15.50 -14.88 6.71
C TYR A 146 -15.76 -13.45 6.22
N TYR A 147 -14.72 -12.63 6.06
CA TYR A 147 -14.86 -11.21 5.69
C TYR A 147 -15.61 -10.96 4.38
N ALA A 148 -15.67 -11.93 3.47
CA ALA A 148 -16.44 -11.78 2.23
C ALA A 148 -17.96 -11.95 2.44
N ASP A 149 -18.38 -12.56 3.55
CA ASP A 149 -19.79 -12.71 3.94
C ASP A 149 -20.17 -11.60 4.93
N THR A 150 -20.29 -10.39 4.39
CA THR A 150 -20.45 -9.15 5.15
C THR A 150 -21.73 -9.12 5.99
N GLN A 151 -22.83 -9.70 5.49
CA GLN A 151 -24.10 -9.76 6.23
C GLN A 151 -23.95 -10.63 7.48
N ASN A 152 -23.45 -11.86 7.32
CA ASN A 152 -23.19 -12.74 8.46
C ASN A 152 -22.16 -12.13 9.43
N PHE A 153 -21.17 -11.39 8.90
CA PHE A 153 -20.21 -10.67 9.72
C PHE A 153 -20.88 -9.60 10.59
N MET A 154 -21.80 -8.80 10.02
CA MET A 154 -22.57 -7.81 10.79
C MET A 154 -23.50 -8.47 11.82
N ASP A 155 -24.14 -9.59 11.47
CA ASP A 155 -25.05 -10.30 12.37
C ASP A 155 -24.33 -10.89 13.60
N LEU A 156 -23.12 -11.42 13.40
CA LEU A 156 -22.31 -12.01 14.47
C LEU A 156 -21.53 -10.98 15.30
N TYR A 157 -21.22 -9.82 14.70
CA TYR A 157 -20.41 -8.78 15.32
C TYR A 157 -21.12 -7.42 15.29
N PRO A 158 -22.27 -7.26 15.98
CA PRO A 158 -22.97 -5.98 16.01
C PRO A 158 -22.22 -4.95 16.88
N PRO A 159 -22.31 -3.64 16.58
CA PRO A 159 -21.48 -2.60 17.20
C PRO A 159 -21.80 -2.30 18.66
N ASP A 160 -23.04 -2.53 19.11
CA ASP A 160 -23.46 -2.41 20.50
C ASP A 160 -22.73 -3.41 21.43
N LYS A 161 -22.37 -4.58 20.90
CA LYS A 161 -21.62 -5.61 21.63
C LYS A 161 -20.13 -5.61 21.32
N TYR A 162 -19.77 -5.29 20.09
CA TYR A 162 -18.39 -5.27 19.61
C TYR A 162 -18.09 -3.90 18.97
N PRO A 163 -17.91 -2.86 19.80
CA PRO A 163 -17.68 -1.50 19.33
C PRO A 163 -16.40 -1.37 18.52
N VAL A 164 -15.36 -2.13 18.87
CA VAL A 164 -14.06 -2.16 18.16
C VAL A 164 -13.76 -3.57 17.69
N LEU A 165 -13.68 -3.75 16.37
CA LEU A 165 -13.24 -4.99 15.75
C LEU A 165 -11.74 -4.94 15.48
N ALA A 166 -10.95 -5.26 16.52
CA ALA A 166 -9.50 -5.35 16.42
C ALA A 166 -9.08 -6.70 15.82
N LEU A 167 -8.68 -6.72 14.55
CA LEU A 167 -8.37 -7.93 13.79
C LEU A 167 -6.86 -8.18 13.71
N ARG A 168 -6.43 -9.43 13.90
CA ARG A 168 -5.01 -9.83 13.83
C ARG A 168 -4.33 -9.45 12.50
N GLY A 169 -5.08 -9.44 11.41
CA GLY A 169 -4.60 -9.08 10.09
C GLY A 169 -5.73 -8.47 9.26
N ALA A 170 -5.37 -7.89 8.12
CA ALA A 170 -6.34 -7.27 7.23
C ALA A 170 -7.47 -8.25 6.83
N PRO A 171 -8.75 -7.84 6.91
CA PRO A 171 -9.90 -8.62 6.44
C PRO A 171 -10.00 -8.55 4.90
N ALA A 172 -8.94 -9.01 4.23
CA ALA A 172 -8.70 -8.79 2.81
C ALA A 172 -8.08 -10.01 2.14
N ALA A 173 -8.24 -10.09 0.82
CA ALA A 173 -7.53 -11.05 -0.02
C ALA A 173 -6.15 -10.51 -0.43
N PHE A 174 -5.22 -11.42 -0.71
CA PHE A 174 -4.00 -11.14 -1.45
C PHE A 174 -3.90 -12.09 -2.66
N PRO A 175 -3.65 -11.56 -3.89
CA PRO A 175 -3.61 -10.14 -4.24
C PRO A 175 -4.97 -9.46 -4.06
N VAL A 176 -5.00 -8.13 -4.11
CA VAL A 176 -6.24 -7.35 -4.00
C VAL A 176 -7.29 -7.83 -4.99
N ALA A 177 -8.55 -7.93 -4.55
CA ALA A 177 -9.65 -8.36 -5.41
C ALA A 177 -9.92 -7.36 -6.55
N GLU A 178 -10.35 -7.84 -7.70
CA GLU A 178 -10.62 -7.00 -8.90
C GLU A 178 -11.54 -5.81 -8.59
N LYS A 179 -12.58 -6.04 -7.79
CA LYS A 179 -13.54 -5.00 -7.38
C LYS A 179 -12.92 -3.86 -6.57
N ASP A 180 -11.79 -4.10 -5.91
CA ASP A 180 -11.14 -3.16 -4.99
C ASP A 180 -9.96 -2.44 -5.64
N VAL A 181 -9.52 -2.86 -6.83
CA VAL A 181 -8.48 -2.19 -7.61
C VAL A 181 -8.78 -0.69 -7.83
N PRO A 182 -10.01 -0.26 -8.18
CA PRO A 182 -10.33 1.15 -8.36
C PRO A 182 -10.16 2.02 -7.11
N LEU A 183 -10.09 1.42 -5.91
CA LEU A 183 -9.88 2.16 -4.66
C LEU A 183 -8.49 2.79 -4.58
N GLN A 184 -7.54 2.37 -5.42
CA GLN A 184 -6.22 2.99 -5.51
C GLN A 184 -6.29 4.50 -5.76
N LYS A 185 -7.35 5.02 -6.39
CA LYS A 185 -7.53 6.46 -6.63
C LYS A 185 -7.58 7.31 -5.34
N TYR A 186 -7.92 6.71 -4.21
CA TYR A 186 -7.95 7.38 -2.90
C TYR A 186 -6.60 7.32 -2.18
N ILE A 187 -5.63 6.55 -2.69
CA ILE A 187 -4.28 6.47 -2.12
C ILE A 187 -3.43 7.56 -2.76
N GLN A 188 -3.40 8.73 -2.13
CA GLN A 188 -2.59 9.86 -2.58
C GLN A 188 -1.40 10.06 -1.64
N TRP A 189 -0.22 10.30 -2.19
CA TRP A 189 0.98 10.57 -1.39
C TRP A 189 0.78 11.78 -0.47
N SER A 190 1.32 11.71 0.75
CA SER A 190 1.46 12.87 1.62
C SER A 190 2.30 13.95 0.94
N ASP A 191 2.13 15.22 1.31
CA ASP A 191 2.86 16.32 0.66
C ASP A 191 4.38 16.11 0.78
N LYS A 192 4.85 15.63 1.93
CA LYS A 192 6.26 15.29 2.16
C LYS A 192 6.80 14.26 1.16
N ILE A 193 6.08 13.16 0.93
CA ILE A 193 6.50 12.13 -0.01
C ILE A 193 6.37 12.63 -1.46
N GLN A 194 5.30 13.38 -1.75
CA GLN A 194 5.07 13.98 -3.06
C GLN A 194 6.19 14.96 -3.45
N ASP A 195 6.59 15.83 -2.53
CA ASP A 195 7.68 16.79 -2.71
C ASP A 195 9.03 16.09 -2.95
N GLU A 196 9.31 15.01 -2.22
CA GLU A 196 10.53 14.21 -2.43
C GLU A 196 10.55 13.54 -3.81
N ILE A 197 9.42 12.95 -4.22
CA ILE A 197 9.26 12.36 -5.56
C ILE A 197 9.51 13.42 -6.64
N ASP A 198 8.89 14.59 -6.52
CA ASP A 198 8.99 15.66 -7.51
C ASP A 198 10.39 16.26 -7.54
N HIS A 199 11.03 16.41 -6.38
CA HIS A 199 12.43 16.82 -6.30
C HIS A 199 13.35 15.86 -7.06
N HIS A 200 13.16 14.55 -6.90
CA HIS A 200 13.95 13.55 -7.62
C HIS A 200 13.70 13.58 -9.12
N ILE A 201 12.45 13.68 -9.56
CA ILE A 201 12.12 13.79 -10.99
C ILE A 201 12.76 15.03 -11.61
N HIS A 202 12.63 16.19 -10.97
CA HIS A 202 13.24 17.43 -11.43
C HIS A 202 14.77 17.31 -11.49
N LYS A 203 15.40 16.78 -10.44
CA LYS A 203 16.86 16.63 -10.38
C LYS A 203 17.41 15.65 -11.42
N LEU A 204 16.73 14.55 -11.67
CA LEU A 204 17.22 13.46 -12.51
C LEU A 204 16.91 13.69 -14.00
N PHE A 205 15.77 14.32 -14.28
CA PHE A 205 15.20 14.42 -15.62
C PHE A 205 14.84 15.85 -16.04
N ASN A 206 15.00 16.85 -15.17
CA ASN A 206 14.54 18.23 -15.43
C ASN A 206 13.07 18.27 -15.88
N ASP A 207 12.26 17.42 -15.26
CA ASP A 207 10.84 17.20 -15.59
C ASP A 207 10.55 16.70 -17.02
N ASP A 208 11.58 16.30 -17.77
CA ASP A 208 11.41 15.68 -19.08
C ASP A 208 10.79 14.27 -18.95
N PRO A 209 9.96 13.84 -19.92
CA PRO A 209 9.37 12.50 -19.93
C PRO A 209 10.42 11.38 -19.89
N TYR A 210 10.10 10.31 -19.15
CA TYR A 210 10.97 9.15 -18.98
C TYR A 210 10.17 7.84 -19.01
N VAL A 211 10.83 6.76 -19.39
CA VAL A 211 10.33 5.39 -19.21
C VAL A 211 10.75 4.91 -17.82
N GLY A 212 9.83 4.32 -17.07
CA GLY A 212 10.11 3.69 -15.79
C GLY A 212 10.12 2.16 -15.92
N ILE A 213 11.10 1.50 -15.33
CA ILE A 213 11.16 0.04 -15.29
C ILE A 213 11.34 -0.48 -13.85
N HIS A 214 10.64 -1.57 -13.53
CA HIS A 214 10.85 -2.29 -12.28
C HIS A 214 11.46 -3.67 -12.52
N LEU A 215 12.67 -3.85 -11.99
CA LEU A 215 13.41 -5.10 -12.03
C LEU A 215 13.29 -5.80 -10.68
N ARG A 216 12.51 -6.87 -10.64
CA ARG A 216 12.43 -7.77 -9.49
C ARG A 216 13.29 -8.99 -9.77
N ASN A 217 14.55 -8.94 -9.39
CA ASN A 217 15.57 -9.93 -9.75
C ASN A 217 16.51 -10.31 -8.60
N GLY A 218 16.09 -10.02 -7.35
CA GLY A 218 16.73 -10.50 -6.14
C GLY A 218 16.76 -12.02 -6.01
N ALA A 219 17.73 -12.56 -5.27
CA ALA A 219 17.84 -14.00 -5.01
C ALA A 219 16.65 -14.59 -4.24
N ASP A 220 15.97 -13.80 -3.39
CA ASP A 220 14.71 -14.20 -2.76
C ASP A 220 13.60 -14.38 -3.80
N TRP A 221 13.58 -13.50 -4.80
CA TRP A 221 12.61 -13.52 -5.89
C TRP A 221 12.85 -14.65 -6.89
N GLU A 222 14.11 -14.93 -7.22
CA GLU A 222 14.49 -16.07 -8.08
C GLU A 222 13.90 -17.37 -7.53
N ARG A 223 14.08 -17.63 -6.22
CA ARG A 223 13.49 -18.80 -5.54
C ARG A 223 11.97 -18.77 -5.53
N ALA A 224 11.35 -17.61 -5.30
CA ALA A 224 9.89 -17.50 -5.39
C ALA A 224 9.37 -17.88 -6.78
N CYS A 225 10.07 -17.48 -7.84
CA CYS A 225 9.72 -17.79 -9.21
C CYS A 225 9.94 -19.26 -9.60
N GLU A 226 10.77 -20.02 -8.87
CA GLU A 226 10.83 -21.48 -9.03
C GLU A 226 9.50 -22.15 -8.64
N HIS A 227 8.82 -21.62 -7.60
CA HIS A 227 7.51 -22.10 -7.17
C HIS A 227 6.34 -21.59 -8.00
N ALA A 228 6.57 -20.54 -8.80
CA ALA A 228 5.57 -19.98 -9.70
C ALA A 228 5.33 -20.88 -10.93
N LYS A 229 6.28 -21.78 -11.24
CA LYS A 229 6.16 -22.76 -12.31
C LYS A 229 4.91 -23.61 -12.09
N ASP A 230 4.13 -23.81 -13.16
CA ASP A 230 2.88 -24.58 -13.18
C ASP A 230 1.69 -24.00 -12.39
N GLN A 231 1.86 -22.87 -11.70
CA GLN A 231 0.74 -22.18 -11.07
C GLN A 231 -0.10 -21.44 -12.11
N MET A 232 -1.43 -21.49 -11.97
CA MET A 232 -2.33 -20.63 -12.76
C MET A 232 -2.30 -19.18 -12.26
N ARG A 233 -2.09 -19.02 -10.95
CA ARG A 233 -1.98 -17.73 -10.28
C ARG A 233 -0.90 -17.81 -9.22
N TYR A 234 -0.05 -16.81 -9.20
CA TYR A 234 1.00 -16.67 -8.21
C TYR A 234 1.16 -15.19 -7.85
N MET A 235 1.09 -14.88 -6.56
CA MET A 235 1.17 -13.52 -6.02
C MET A 235 0.31 -12.52 -6.81
N ALA A 236 0.89 -11.42 -7.33
CA ALA A 236 0.15 -10.37 -8.01
C ALA A 236 -0.10 -10.61 -9.52
N SER A 237 0.17 -11.82 -10.04
CA SER A 237 -0.03 -12.15 -11.47
C SER A 237 -1.40 -11.85 -12.08
N PRO A 238 -2.54 -11.83 -11.34
CA PRO A 238 -3.81 -11.39 -11.90
C PRO A 238 -3.79 -9.99 -12.52
N GLN A 239 -2.84 -9.11 -12.12
CA GLN A 239 -2.71 -7.77 -12.71
C GLN A 239 -2.38 -7.77 -14.21
N CYS A 240 -1.71 -8.81 -14.71
CA CYS A 240 -1.37 -8.92 -16.13
C CYS A 240 -2.15 -10.02 -16.84
N LEU A 241 -2.47 -11.13 -16.13
CA LEU A 241 -3.20 -12.26 -16.72
C LEU A 241 -4.72 -12.10 -16.65
N GLY A 242 -5.22 -11.17 -15.83
CA GLY A 242 -6.63 -11.03 -15.52
C GLY A 242 -7.09 -11.94 -14.38
N TYR A 243 -8.15 -11.51 -13.68
CA TYR A 243 -8.69 -12.19 -12.49
C TYR A 243 -9.52 -13.43 -12.78
N LYS A 244 -9.80 -13.72 -14.06
CA LYS A 244 -10.58 -14.88 -14.53
C LYS A 244 -9.78 -15.82 -15.41
N ASN A 245 -8.51 -15.53 -15.65
CA ASN A 245 -7.66 -16.41 -16.44
C ASN A 245 -7.22 -17.61 -15.58
N TYR A 246 -7.11 -18.76 -16.26
CA TYR A 246 -6.71 -20.06 -15.73
C TYR A 246 -5.55 -20.68 -16.53
N GLU A 247 -4.96 -19.91 -17.46
CA GLU A 247 -3.73 -20.32 -18.14
C GLU A 247 -2.56 -20.37 -17.15
N LYS A 248 -1.64 -21.29 -17.40
CA LYS A 248 -0.42 -21.43 -16.60
C LYS A 248 0.44 -20.19 -16.76
N LEU A 249 0.95 -19.66 -15.64
CA LEU A 249 1.86 -18.53 -15.61
C LEU A 249 3.17 -18.85 -16.34
N PRO A 250 3.48 -18.18 -17.46
CA PRO A 250 4.79 -18.28 -18.10
C PRO A 250 5.92 -17.86 -17.16
N ALA A 251 7.01 -18.63 -17.11
CA ALA A 251 8.13 -18.37 -16.20
C ALA A 251 8.78 -16.98 -16.41
N ASN A 252 8.81 -16.51 -17.66
CA ASN A 252 9.35 -15.19 -18.02
C ASN A 252 8.55 -14.01 -17.44
N LEU A 253 7.26 -14.20 -17.10
CA LEU A 253 6.47 -13.17 -16.41
C LEU A 253 6.91 -12.96 -14.96
N CYS A 254 7.41 -14.03 -14.33
CA CYS A 254 7.90 -13.98 -12.95
C CYS A 254 9.35 -13.54 -12.90
N TYR A 255 10.21 -14.16 -13.72
CA TYR A 255 11.64 -13.93 -13.73
C TYR A 255 12.14 -13.80 -15.19
N PRO A 256 12.07 -12.59 -15.78
CA PRO A 256 12.44 -12.38 -17.17
C PRO A 256 13.95 -12.53 -17.37
N SER A 257 14.35 -13.00 -18.55
CA SER A 257 15.77 -13.00 -18.92
C SER A 257 16.27 -11.58 -19.17
N THR A 258 17.57 -11.36 -19.00
CA THR A 258 18.20 -10.08 -19.37
C THR A 258 17.88 -9.71 -20.82
N THR A 259 17.90 -10.67 -21.75
CA THR A 259 17.54 -10.45 -23.16
C THR A 259 16.13 -9.89 -23.31
N GLU A 260 15.15 -10.40 -22.56
CA GLU A 260 13.77 -9.91 -22.61
C GLU A 260 13.64 -8.50 -22.03
N VAL A 261 14.31 -8.22 -20.91
CA VAL A 261 14.35 -6.88 -20.31
C VAL A 261 14.93 -5.87 -21.30
N LEU A 262 16.07 -6.19 -21.92
CA LEU A 262 16.73 -5.33 -22.91
C LEU A 262 15.86 -5.10 -24.14
N ARG A 263 15.26 -6.16 -24.68
CA ARG A 263 14.41 -6.11 -25.88
C ARG A 263 13.19 -5.23 -25.67
N LEU A 264 12.42 -5.47 -24.60
CA LEU A 264 11.20 -4.72 -24.35
C LEU A 264 11.49 -3.27 -23.93
N THR A 265 12.52 -3.03 -23.12
CA THR A 265 12.92 -1.67 -22.74
C THR A 265 13.33 -0.86 -23.97
N LYS A 266 14.14 -1.43 -24.87
CA LYS A 266 14.52 -0.79 -26.13
C LYS A 266 13.30 -0.42 -26.97
N LYS A 267 12.40 -1.38 -27.19
CA LYS A 267 11.17 -1.15 -27.95
C LYS A 267 10.36 0.03 -27.39
N VAL A 268 10.11 0.05 -26.08
CA VAL A 268 9.30 1.09 -25.45
C VAL A 268 9.99 2.46 -25.49
N VAL A 269 11.31 2.52 -25.26
CA VAL A 269 12.07 3.79 -25.36
C VAL A 269 12.01 4.34 -26.80
N GLU A 270 12.15 3.49 -27.82
CA GLU A 270 12.04 3.89 -29.24
C GLU A 270 10.62 4.36 -29.60
N GLU A 271 9.58 3.67 -29.10
CA GLU A 271 8.17 4.02 -29.35
C GLU A 271 7.77 5.34 -28.69
N THR A 272 8.20 5.55 -27.45
CA THR A 272 7.90 6.78 -26.67
C THR A 272 8.80 7.95 -27.03
N LYS A 273 9.96 7.70 -27.65
CA LYS A 273 10.98 8.71 -28.03
C LYS A 273 11.49 9.54 -26.84
N VAL A 274 11.43 8.99 -25.63
CA VAL A 274 12.01 9.63 -24.44
C VAL A 274 13.53 9.57 -24.47
N LYS A 275 14.17 10.46 -23.70
CA LYS A 275 15.63 10.48 -23.52
C LYS A 275 16.08 9.96 -22.15
N HIS A 276 15.14 9.52 -21.33
CA HIS A 276 15.37 9.20 -19.94
C HIS A 276 14.78 7.83 -19.59
N LEU A 277 15.56 7.03 -18.87
CA LEU A 277 15.17 5.73 -18.34
C LEU A 277 15.41 5.71 -16.83
N PHE A 278 14.35 5.48 -16.06
CA PHE A 278 14.41 5.27 -14.62
C PHE A 278 14.32 3.79 -14.28
N ILE A 279 15.21 3.32 -13.40
CA ILE A 279 15.30 1.92 -12.97
C ILE A 279 15.07 1.82 -11.46
N ALA A 280 13.98 1.18 -11.07
CA ALA A 280 13.79 0.64 -9.72
C ALA A 280 14.17 -0.84 -9.71
N THR A 281 14.97 -1.27 -8.75
CA THR A 281 15.38 -2.67 -8.63
C THR A 281 15.55 -3.09 -7.18
N ASP A 282 15.35 -4.37 -6.90
CA ASP A 282 15.68 -4.95 -5.60
C ASP A 282 17.11 -5.52 -5.55
N GLN A 283 17.81 -5.61 -6.68
CA GLN A 283 19.20 -6.08 -6.72
C GLN A 283 20.01 -5.58 -7.92
N LYS A 284 19.79 -6.13 -9.12
CA LYS A 284 20.60 -5.84 -10.31
C LYS A 284 19.92 -4.77 -11.16
N ASN A 285 20.63 -3.69 -11.45
CA ASN A 285 20.08 -2.55 -12.22
C ASN A 285 20.24 -2.70 -13.75
N LEU A 286 21.12 -3.58 -14.24
CA LEU A 286 21.38 -3.81 -15.67
C LEU A 286 21.77 -2.55 -16.47
N MET A 287 22.33 -1.52 -15.82
CA MET A 287 22.60 -0.23 -16.46
C MET A 287 23.60 -0.34 -17.62
N ASN A 288 24.63 -1.18 -17.49
CA ASN A 288 25.65 -1.34 -18.53
C ASN A 288 25.07 -2.02 -19.78
N GLU A 289 24.28 -3.06 -19.57
CA GLU A 289 23.61 -3.81 -20.62
C GLU A 289 22.57 -2.94 -21.34
N LEU A 290 21.80 -2.15 -20.58
CA LEU A 290 20.83 -1.20 -21.12
C LEU A 290 21.52 -0.10 -21.93
N LYS A 291 22.63 0.45 -21.43
CA LYS A 291 23.43 1.44 -22.18
C LYS A 291 23.95 0.87 -23.49
N GLY A 292 24.31 -0.42 -23.52
CA GLY A 292 24.76 -1.11 -24.73
C GLY A 292 23.70 -1.20 -25.83
N VAL A 293 22.41 -1.32 -25.48
CA VAL A 293 21.32 -1.46 -26.48
C VAL A 293 20.59 -0.15 -26.79
N LEU A 294 20.60 0.81 -25.86
CA LEU A 294 19.90 2.09 -25.98
C LEU A 294 20.76 3.23 -26.52
N GLY A 295 22.10 3.11 -26.48
CA GLY A 295 23.00 4.18 -26.86
C GLY A 295 23.39 5.09 -25.69
N SER A 296 24.35 5.98 -25.92
CA SER A 296 24.90 6.88 -24.88
C SER A 296 24.08 8.16 -24.69
N GLU A 297 23.18 8.45 -25.64
CA GLU A 297 22.25 9.57 -25.65
C GLU A 297 21.09 9.43 -24.65
N ILE A 298 20.78 8.20 -24.22
CA ILE A 298 19.76 7.95 -23.20
C ILE A 298 20.37 8.11 -21.81
N ASN A 299 19.80 9.02 -21.00
CA ASN A 299 20.13 9.17 -19.59
C ASN A 299 19.46 8.04 -18.79
N ILE A 300 20.26 7.06 -18.38
CA ILE A 300 19.82 5.89 -17.60
C ILE A 300 20.17 6.13 -16.13
N VAL A 301 19.17 6.06 -15.25
CA VAL A 301 19.30 6.37 -13.83
C VAL A 301 18.74 5.25 -12.96
N HIS A 302 19.46 4.91 -11.90
CA HIS A 302 18.98 4.13 -10.76
C HIS A 302 19.25 4.95 -9.49
N LEU A 303 18.20 5.24 -8.71
CA LEU A 303 18.30 6.15 -7.56
C LEU A 303 18.69 5.44 -6.25
N ASP A 304 18.13 4.24 -6.00
CA ASP A 304 18.23 3.51 -4.72
C ASP A 304 17.84 4.39 -3.50
N PRO A 305 16.59 4.89 -3.46
CA PRO A 305 16.17 5.81 -2.42
C PRO A 305 16.09 5.13 -1.05
N HIS A 306 16.24 5.94 0.00
CA HIS A 306 16.17 5.47 1.39
C HIS A 306 14.82 4.83 1.76
N LEU A 307 13.75 5.19 1.02
CA LEU A 307 12.42 4.61 1.12
C LEU A 307 12.00 4.04 -0.24
N PRO A 308 11.74 2.72 -0.36
CA PRO A 308 11.32 2.10 -1.62
C PRO A 308 10.00 2.65 -2.19
N ILE A 309 9.17 3.32 -1.37
CA ILE A 309 7.94 3.97 -1.86
C ILE A 309 8.24 5.18 -2.76
N ILE A 310 9.43 5.79 -2.65
CA ILE A 310 9.86 6.86 -3.56
C ILE A 310 10.05 6.32 -4.98
N ASP A 311 10.64 5.12 -5.13
CA ASP A 311 10.71 4.42 -6.42
C ASP A 311 9.31 4.19 -6.98
N ILE A 312 8.33 3.78 -6.16
CA ILE A 312 6.93 3.61 -6.59
C ILE A 312 6.37 4.92 -7.13
N GLY A 313 6.53 6.02 -6.40
CA GLY A 313 6.05 7.34 -6.81
C GLY A 313 6.67 7.82 -8.13
N ILE A 314 7.98 7.63 -8.31
CA ILE A 314 8.66 7.96 -9.58
C ILE A 314 8.15 7.06 -10.71
N LEU A 315 7.98 5.76 -10.49
CA LEU A 315 7.46 4.84 -11.52
C LEU A 315 6.02 5.18 -11.93
N GLN A 316 5.17 5.58 -10.97
CA GLN A 316 3.79 6.03 -11.23
C GLN A 316 3.76 7.23 -12.18
N LYS A 317 4.72 8.15 -12.05
CA LYS A 317 4.79 9.37 -12.87
C LYS A 317 5.36 9.19 -14.28
N SER A 318 6.06 8.09 -14.55
CA SER A 318 6.66 7.81 -15.87
C SER A 318 5.68 7.92 -17.05
N GLU A 319 6.22 8.19 -18.24
CA GLU A 319 5.43 8.21 -19.49
C GLU A 319 4.91 6.81 -19.79
N HIS A 320 5.82 5.82 -19.80
CA HIS A 320 5.49 4.40 -19.91
C HIS A 320 6.17 3.62 -18.80
N PHE A 321 5.44 2.67 -18.20
CA PHE A 321 5.96 1.81 -17.15
C PHE A 321 6.07 0.36 -17.64
N ILE A 322 7.19 -0.30 -17.36
CA ILE A 322 7.35 -1.74 -17.56
C ILE A 322 7.62 -2.42 -16.23
N GLY A 323 6.73 -3.34 -15.85
CA GLY A 323 6.71 -3.97 -14.54
C GLY A 323 6.88 -5.48 -14.54
N ASN A 324 7.05 -6.04 -13.35
CA ASN A 324 7.03 -7.48 -13.11
C ASN A 324 5.61 -7.93 -12.77
N CYS A 325 5.02 -8.81 -13.59
CA CYS A 325 3.61 -9.22 -13.44
C CYS A 325 3.31 -9.87 -12.08
N VAL A 326 4.27 -10.57 -11.47
CA VAL A 326 4.05 -11.32 -10.23
C VAL A 326 4.26 -10.45 -8.98
N SER A 327 4.95 -9.31 -9.12
CA SER A 327 5.30 -8.44 -7.99
C SER A 327 4.15 -7.54 -7.53
N SER A 328 3.85 -7.55 -6.23
CA SER A 328 2.90 -6.60 -5.61
C SER A 328 3.45 -5.17 -5.49
N PHE A 329 4.78 -5.00 -5.52
CA PHE A 329 5.41 -3.68 -5.66
C PHE A 329 5.06 -3.07 -7.03
N THR A 330 5.20 -3.86 -8.11
CA THR A 330 4.67 -3.47 -9.44
C THR A 330 3.17 -3.24 -9.40
N SER A 331 2.40 -4.09 -8.72
CA SER A 331 0.93 -3.94 -8.68
C SER A 331 0.50 -2.60 -8.10
N SER A 332 1.22 -2.08 -7.10
CA SER A 332 0.96 -0.75 -6.53
C SER A 332 1.15 0.38 -7.57
N VAL A 333 2.17 0.28 -8.43
CA VAL A 333 2.37 1.21 -9.56
C VAL A 333 1.29 1.02 -10.61
N THR A 334 1.03 -0.23 -11.02
CA THR A 334 0.07 -0.56 -12.08
C THR A 334 -1.32 -0.04 -11.75
N ARG A 335 -1.81 -0.22 -10.51
CA ARG A 335 -3.15 0.24 -10.13
C ARG A 335 -3.29 1.77 -10.22
N ASP A 336 -2.27 2.50 -9.78
CA ASP A 336 -2.26 3.97 -9.85
C ASP A 336 -2.27 4.44 -11.30
N ARG A 337 -1.46 3.81 -12.14
CA ARG A 337 -1.44 4.07 -13.58
C ARG A 337 -2.76 3.71 -14.25
N LEU A 338 -3.41 2.61 -13.84
CA LEU A 338 -4.69 2.18 -14.37
C LEU A 338 -5.79 3.21 -14.08
N VAL A 339 -5.88 3.72 -12.84
CA VAL A 339 -6.88 4.76 -12.50
C VAL A 339 -6.59 6.11 -13.17
N LYS A 340 -5.35 6.34 -13.61
CA LYS A 340 -4.91 7.53 -14.37
C LYS A 340 -4.81 7.29 -15.88
N GLU A 341 -5.27 6.14 -16.36
CA GLU A 341 -5.22 5.72 -17.78
C GLU A 341 -3.81 5.81 -18.42
N LYS A 342 -2.76 5.56 -17.64
CA LYS A 342 -1.37 5.61 -18.10
C LYS A 342 -0.89 4.25 -18.63
N PRO A 343 -0.07 4.22 -19.70
CA PRO A 343 0.32 2.98 -20.36
C PRO A 343 1.27 2.14 -19.50
N THR A 344 1.00 0.83 -19.43
CA THR A 344 1.78 -0.12 -18.64
C THR A 344 2.00 -1.40 -19.44
N SER A 345 3.20 -1.96 -19.36
CA SER A 345 3.55 -3.25 -19.95
C SER A 345 4.20 -4.15 -18.90
N PHE A 346 4.30 -5.44 -19.20
CA PHE A 346 4.93 -6.42 -18.32
C PHE A 346 6.00 -7.21 -19.06
N TRP A 347 7.05 -7.58 -18.35
CA TRP A 347 8.10 -8.44 -18.91
C TRP A 347 7.52 -9.77 -19.38
N GLY A 348 7.93 -10.24 -20.55
CA GLY A 348 7.51 -11.55 -21.06
C GLY A 348 6.05 -11.63 -21.50
N TYR A 349 5.32 -10.52 -21.45
CA TYR A 349 3.96 -10.36 -21.95
C TYR A 349 4.04 -9.49 -23.20
N SER A 350 4.12 -10.10 -24.38
CA SER A 350 4.32 -9.39 -25.65
C SER A 350 3.31 -9.80 -26.70
#